data_AF-A0A085LYU7-F1
#
_entry.id   AF-A0A085LYU7-F1
#
_cell.length_a   1.000
_cell.length_b   1.000
_cell.length_c   1.000
_cell.angle_alpha   90.00
_cell.angle_beta   90.00
_cell.angle_gamma   90.00
#
_symmetry.space_group_name_H-M   'P 1'
#
loop_
_entity.id
_entity.type
_entity.pdbx_description
1 polymer ?
#
loop_
_entity_poly.entity_id
_entity_poly.type
_entity_poly.pdbx_seq_one_letter_code
_entity_poly.pdbx_strand_id
1 'polypeptide(L)'
;MPIFRLNAMGTNAEEELKKSFQHLQAQRLQTQQSVQQANALIQAQEKKLKKLSIIRSEVLCPIPKSNLFLGIGRMYIHTNEKEICRVLDDATELATNTLELLKTEKAAIEENFKKAEDSVREKIRLIKETSAS
;
A
#
# COMPACT_ATOMS: atom_id res chain seq x y z
N MET A 1 -16.01 -48.10 -34.78
CA MET A 1 -16.98 -47.28 -34.03
C MET A 1 -16.24 -46.25 -33.20
N PRO A 2 -16.07 -44.99 -33.65
CA PRO A 2 -15.60 -43.94 -32.75
C PRO A 2 -16.42 -42.64 -32.93
N ILE A 3 -17.34 -42.33 -32.02
CA ILE A 3 -17.93 -40.97 -31.90
C ILE A 3 -18.26 -40.69 -30.43
N PHE A 4 -17.26 -40.42 -29.61
CA PHE A 4 -17.43 -39.78 -28.30
C PHE A 4 -16.11 -39.08 -27.92
N ARG A 5 -15.81 -37.93 -28.53
CA ARG A 5 -14.67 -37.10 -28.08
C ARG A 5 -14.77 -35.58 -28.25
N LEU A 6 -15.93 -35.03 -28.63
CA LEU A 6 -16.04 -33.60 -28.96
C LEU A 6 -16.70 -32.69 -27.90
N ASN A 7 -17.34 -33.22 -26.85
CA ASN A 7 -17.99 -32.37 -25.83
C ASN A 7 -17.20 -32.18 -24.53
N ALA A 8 -16.07 -32.86 -24.32
CA ALA A 8 -15.32 -32.79 -23.06
C ALA A 8 -14.38 -31.57 -22.96
N MET A 9 -13.99 -30.94 -24.08
CA MET A 9 -13.06 -29.80 -24.07
C MET A 9 -13.75 -28.48 -23.69
N GLY A 10 -15.04 -28.31 -24.00
CA GLY A 10 -15.80 -27.10 -23.63
C GLY A 10 -16.09 -26.99 -22.13
N THR A 11 -16.43 -28.10 -21.46
CA THR A 11 -16.78 -28.10 -20.04
C THR A 11 -15.58 -27.84 -19.12
N ASN A 12 -14.40 -28.33 -19.50
CA ASN A 12 -13.18 -28.14 -18.70
C ASN A 12 -12.68 -26.69 -18.75
N ALA A 13 -12.74 -26.04 -19.92
CA ALA A 13 -12.35 -24.64 -20.08
C ALA A 13 -13.31 -23.68 -19.34
N GLU A 14 -14.61 -23.96 -19.37
CA GLU A 14 -15.61 -23.20 -18.60
C GLU A 14 -15.41 -23.35 -17.08
N GLU A 15 -15.05 -24.54 -16.61
CA GLU A 15 -14.79 -24.78 -15.19
C GLU A 15 -13.51 -24.07 -14.70
N GLU A 16 -12.44 -24.09 -15.48
CA GLU A 16 -11.21 -23.33 -15.21
C GLU A 16 -11.43 -21.82 -15.20
N LEU A 17 -12.27 -21.32 -16.11
CA LEU A 17 -12.64 -19.92 -16.16
C LEU A 17 -13.44 -19.53 -14.91
N LYS A 18 -14.44 -20.34 -14.52
CA LYS A 18 -15.23 -20.11 -13.30
C LYS A 18 -14.36 -20.10 -12.04
N LYS A 19 -13.40 -21.03 -11.93
CA LYS A 19 -12.41 -21.04 -10.83
C LYS A 19 -11.52 -19.80 -10.86
N SER A 20 -11.06 -19.38 -12.03
CA SER A 20 -10.25 -18.15 -12.19
C SER A 20 -11.03 -16.90 -11.77
N PHE A 21 -12.32 -16.81 -12.08
CA PHE A 21 -13.17 -15.69 -11.65
C PHE A 21 -13.40 -15.66 -10.14
N GLN A 22 -13.66 -16.82 -9.53
CA GLN A 22 -13.81 -16.91 -8.07
C GLN A 22 -12.52 -16.49 -7.35
N HIS A 23 -11.37 -16.93 -7.86
CA HIS A 23 -10.08 -16.52 -7.33
C HIS A 23 -9.85 -15.02 -7.48
N LEU A 24 -10.15 -14.45 -8.65
CA LEU A 24 -10.03 -13.00 -8.90
C LEU A 24 -10.94 -12.19 -7.96
N GLN A 25 -12.17 -12.68 -7.68
CA GLN A 25 -13.09 -12.02 -6.77
C GLN A 25 -12.58 -12.02 -5.32
N ALA A 26 -12.01 -13.14 -4.87
CA ALA A 26 -11.37 -13.22 -3.56
C ALA A 26 -10.15 -12.29 -3.47
N GLN A 27 -9.29 -12.31 -4.50
CA GLN A 27 -8.13 -11.46 -4.60
C GLN A 27 -8.53 -9.97 -4.60
N ARG A 28 -9.59 -9.60 -5.30
CA ARG A 28 -10.12 -8.22 -5.31
C ARG A 28 -10.49 -7.73 -3.92
N LEU A 29 -11.19 -8.57 -3.14
CA LEU A 29 -11.57 -8.19 -1.78
C LEU A 29 -10.33 -8.00 -0.89
N GLN A 30 -9.36 -8.91 -0.99
CA GLN A 30 -8.10 -8.81 -0.25
C GLN A 30 -7.32 -7.55 -0.64
N THR A 31 -7.15 -7.29 -1.94
CA THR A 31 -6.50 -6.08 -2.45
C THR A 31 -7.20 -4.82 -1.95
N GLN A 32 -8.53 -4.76 -1.98
CA GLN A 32 -9.28 -3.61 -1.47
C GLN A 32 -8.99 -3.35 0.01
N GLN A 33 -8.96 -4.40 0.84
CA GLN A 33 -8.62 -4.28 2.26
C GLN A 33 -7.18 -3.80 2.46
N SER A 34 -6.21 -4.38 1.74
CA SER A 34 -4.80 -3.99 1.82
C SER A 34 -4.58 -2.54 1.38
N VAL A 35 -5.26 -2.09 0.32
CA VAL A 35 -5.21 -0.69 -0.15
C VAL A 35 -5.79 0.25 0.90
N GLN A 36 -6.91 -0.12 1.54
CA GLN A 36 -7.48 0.68 2.63
C GLN A 36 -6.52 0.81 3.82
N GLN A 37 -5.89 -0.29 4.22
CA GLN A 37 -4.87 -0.29 5.28
C GLN A 37 -3.68 0.60 4.91
N ALA A 38 -3.14 0.44 3.70
CA ALA A 38 -2.03 1.27 3.21
C ALA A 38 -2.40 2.77 3.20
N ASN A 39 -3.61 3.12 2.76
CA ASN A 39 -4.09 4.50 2.79
C ASN A 39 -4.17 5.06 4.23
N ALA A 40 -4.66 4.27 5.19
CA ALA A 40 -4.71 4.69 6.59
C ALA A 40 -3.31 4.93 7.17
N LEU A 41 -2.34 4.05 6.85
CA LEU A 41 -0.94 4.21 7.26
C LEU A 41 -0.28 5.44 6.63
N ILE A 42 -0.52 5.69 5.33
CA ILE A 42 -0.06 6.90 4.63
C ILE A 42 -0.58 8.16 5.33
N GLN A 43 -1.88 8.23 5.60
CA GLN A 43 -2.48 9.38 6.30
C GLN A 43 -1.91 9.58 7.71
N ALA A 44 -1.62 8.48 8.43
CA ALA A 44 -1.00 8.55 9.74
C ALA A 44 0.43 9.12 9.66
N GLN A 45 1.21 8.71 8.67
CA GLN A 45 2.56 9.24 8.45
C GLN A 45 2.55 10.71 7.99
N GLU A 46 1.64 11.10 7.11
CA GLU A 46 1.47 12.50 6.70
C GLU A 46 1.12 13.40 7.89
N LYS A 47 0.24 12.94 8.78
CA LYS A 47 -0.07 13.65 10.04
C LYS A 47 1.16 13.77 10.94
N LYS A 48 1.97 12.71 11.04
CA LYS A 48 3.22 12.71 11.80
C LYS A 48 4.21 13.74 11.25
N LEU A 49 4.39 13.79 9.93
CA LEU A 49 5.27 14.78 9.27
C LEU A 49 4.81 16.22 9.52
N LYS A 50 3.50 16.48 9.42
CA LYS A 50 2.94 17.80 9.76
C LYS A 50 3.23 18.17 11.21
N LYS A 51 3.04 17.24 12.15
CA LYS A 51 3.34 17.46 13.57
C LYS A 51 4.82 17.78 13.79
N LEU A 52 5.73 17.02 13.17
CA LEU A 52 7.17 17.27 13.28
C LEU A 52 7.56 18.66 12.72
N SER A 53 6.98 19.06 11.60
CA SER A 53 7.20 20.39 11.01
C SER A 53 6.74 21.53 11.93
N ILE A 54 5.55 21.39 12.54
CA ILE A 54 5.03 22.37 13.50
C ILE A 54 5.96 22.46 14.72
N ILE A 55 6.32 21.32 15.33
CA ILE A 55 7.22 21.30 16.49
C ILE A 55 8.57 21.95 16.14
N ARG A 56 9.11 21.66 14.95
CA ARG A 56 10.36 22.30 14.50
C ARG A 56 10.22 23.81 14.39
N SER A 57 9.11 24.30 13.83
CA SER A 57 8.86 25.74 13.74
C SER A 57 8.74 26.41 15.11
N GLU A 58 8.17 25.71 16.09
CA GLU A 58 8.06 26.18 17.47
C GLU A 58 9.42 26.20 18.18
N VAL A 59 10.24 25.16 18.00
CA VAL A 59 11.59 25.07 18.59
C VAL A 59 12.51 26.18 18.05
N LEU A 60 12.41 26.47 16.75
CA LEU A 60 13.19 27.53 16.09
C LEU A 60 12.64 28.93 16.36
N CYS A 61 11.45 29.05 16.96
CA CYS A 61 10.87 30.35 17.27
C CYS A 61 11.66 30.98 18.44
N PRO A 62 12.32 32.14 18.24
CA PRO A 62 13.13 32.76 19.26
C PRO A 62 12.25 33.45 20.32
N ILE A 63 11.75 32.66 21.27
CA ILE A 63 11.15 33.17 22.50
C ILE A 63 12.30 33.41 23.50
N PRO A 64 12.41 34.58 24.15
CA PRO A 64 13.54 34.87 25.02
C PRO A 64 13.58 33.93 26.25
N LYS A 65 14.74 33.28 26.46
CA LYS A 65 15.08 32.40 27.59
C LYS A 65 14.14 31.19 27.79
N SER A 66 13.96 30.40 26.74
CA SER A 66 13.29 29.10 26.84
C SER A 66 14.30 28.00 27.23
N ASN A 67 14.13 27.41 28.41
CA ASN A 67 14.75 26.12 28.72
C ASN A 67 14.07 25.06 27.84
N LEU A 68 14.84 24.36 27.02
CA LEU A 68 14.31 23.34 26.14
C LEU A 68 14.40 21.97 26.80
N PHE A 69 13.36 21.16 26.61
CA PHE A 69 13.30 19.83 27.19
C PHE A 69 12.84 18.81 26.15
N LEU A 70 13.57 17.70 26.02
CA LEU A 70 13.20 16.56 25.19
C LEU A 70 12.40 15.55 26.02
N GLY A 71 11.22 15.18 25.53
CA GLY A 71 10.38 14.16 26.15
C GLY A 71 10.88 12.74 25.84
N ILE A 72 11.18 11.95 26.86
CA ILE A 72 11.47 10.51 26.76
C ILE A 72 10.45 9.75 27.61
N GLY A 73 9.41 9.23 26.95
CA GLY A 73 8.30 8.56 27.63
C GLY A 73 7.51 9.52 28.52
N ARG A 74 7.64 9.36 29.84
CA ARG A 74 7.00 10.23 30.87
C ARG A 74 7.97 11.23 31.50
N MET A 75 9.22 11.26 31.05
CA MET A 75 10.27 12.14 31.57
C MET A 75 10.60 13.23 30.55
N TYR A 76 11.14 14.34 31.06
CA TYR A 76 11.63 15.46 30.25
C TYR A 76 13.07 15.75 30.65
N ILE A 77 13.98 15.71 29.67
CA ILE A 77 15.41 15.94 29.89
C ILE A 77 15.74 17.32 29.37
N HIS A 78 16.45 18.13 30.16
CA HIS A 78 16.94 19.42 29.70
C HIS A 78 17.94 19.23 28.56
N THR A 79 17.71 19.88 27.43
CA THR A 79 18.48 19.67 26.19
C THR A 79 18.72 20.99 25.49
N ASN A 80 19.68 21.03 24.57
CA ASN A 80 19.90 22.18 23.71
C ASN A 80 19.05 22.10 22.43
N GLU A 81 18.89 23.25 21.77
CA GLU A 81 18.14 23.37 20.52
C GLU A 81 18.69 22.46 19.41
N LYS A 82 20.01 22.39 19.26
CA LYS A 82 20.67 21.61 18.20
C LYS A 82 20.33 20.12 18.28
N GLU A 83 20.30 19.58 19.49
CA GLU A 83 19.99 18.18 19.74
C GLU A 83 18.51 17.88 19.50
N ILE A 84 17.61 18.78 19.88
CA ILE A 84 16.18 18.66 19.55
C ILE A 84 15.98 18.74 18.03
N CYS A 85 16.62 19.69 17.35
CA CYS A 85 16.56 19.77 15.89
C CYS A 85 17.06 18.49 15.23
N ARG A 86 18.17 17.92 15.70
CA ARG A 86 18.69 16.65 15.19
C ARG A 86 17.69 15.51 15.36
N VAL A 87 17.07 15.37 16.54
CA VAL A 87 16.06 14.33 16.78
C VAL A 87 14.84 14.53 15.87
N LEU A 88 14.43 15.78 15.63
CA LEU A 88 13.34 16.10 14.72
C LEU A 88 13.72 15.81 13.25
N ASP A 89 14.96 16.08 12.85
CA ASP A 89 15.51 15.75 11.52
C ASP A 89 15.49 14.24 11.29
N ASP A 90 16.09 13.48 12.20
CA ASP A 90 16.14 12.01 12.14
C ASP A 90 14.72 11.41 12.09
N ALA A 91 13.80 11.93 12.91
CA ALA A 91 12.41 11.49 12.94
C ALA A 91 11.64 11.84 11.66
N THR A 92 11.98 12.98 11.03
CA THR A 92 11.38 13.43 9.77
C THR A 92 11.87 12.54 8.63
N GLU A 93 13.18 12.31 8.54
CA GLU A 93 13.78 11.43 7.53
C GLU A 93 13.21 10.00 7.60
N LEU A 94 13.11 9.45 8.80
CA LEU A 94 12.51 8.12 8.99
C LEU A 94 11.04 8.09 8.57
N ALA A 95 10.27 9.13 8.89
CA ALA A 95 8.86 9.23 8.49
C ALA A 95 8.70 9.42 6.98
N THR A 96 9.57 10.20 6.31
CA THR A 96 9.55 10.34 4.84
C THR A 96 9.92 9.05 4.14
N ASN A 97 10.96 8.35 4.60
CA ASN A 97 11.38 7.07 4.03
C ASN A 97 10.27 6.02 4.17
N THR A 98 9.62 5.96 5.34
CA THR A 98 8.47 5.07 5.57
C THR A 98 7.28 5.43 4.67
N LEU A 99 7.02 6.74 4.46
CA LEU A 99 5.94 7.20 3.59
C LEU A 99 6.15 6.78 2.14
N GLU A 100 7.36 6.94 1.60
CA GLU A 100 7.69 6.54 0.22
C GLU A 100 7.64 5.01 0.05
N LEU A 101 8.06 4.25 1.07
CA LEU A 101 7.91 2.79 1.08
C LEU A 101 6.42 2.38 1.03
N LEU A 102 5.56 3.00 1.84
CA LEU A 102 4.13 2.69 1.84
C LEU A 102 3.44 3.05 0.51
N LYS A 103 3.87 4.14 -0.14
CA LYS A 103 3.36 4.51 -1.47
C LYS A 103 3.77 3.51 -2.55
N THR A 104 5.03 3.07 -2.53
CA THR A 104 5.53 2.07 -3.49
C THR A 104 4.87 0.71 -3.27
N GLU A 105 4.70 0.28 -2.01
CA GLU A 105 3.98 -0.94 -1.67
C GLU A 105 2.52 -0.90 -2.13
N LYS A 106 1.81 0.21 -1.89
CA LYS A 106 0.45 0.42 -2.40
C LYS A 106 0.38 0.31 -3.92
N ALA A 107 1.28 1.00 -4.63
CA ALA A 107 1.31 0.98 -6.10
C ALA A 107 1.57 -0.43 -6.63
N ALA A 108 2.47 -1.18 -6.00
CA ALA A 108 2.75 -2.57 -6.37
C ALA A 108 1.52 -3.49 -6.18
N ILE A 109 0.77 -3.30 -5.08
CA ILE A 109 -0.47 -4.05 -4.82
C ILE A 109 -1.52 -3.77 -5.90
N GLU A 110 -1.70 -2.50 -6.28
CA GLU A 110 -2.65 -2.10 -7.33
C GLU A 110 -2.23 -2.63 -8.71
N GLU A 111 -0.93 -2.56 -9.04
CA GLU A 111 -0.39 -3.08 -10.30
C GLU A 111 -0.53 -4.60 -10.41
N ASN A 112 -0.23 -5.32 -9.33
CA ASN A 112 -0.39 -6.78 -9.27
C ASN A 112 -1.84 -7.21 -9.46
N PHE A 113 -2.79 -6.47 -8.87
CA PHE A 113 -4.21 -6.74 -9.07
C PHE A 113 -4.63 -6.48 -10.51
N LYS A 114 -4.16 -5.39 -11.13
CA LYS A 114 -4.44 -5.10 -12.54
C LYS A 114 -3.91 -6.18 -13.48
N LYS A 115 -2.69 -6.69 -13.24
CA LYS A 115 -2.14 -7.83 -13.99
C LYS A 115 -2.99 -9.09 -13.85
N ALA A 116 -3.55 -9.35 -12.67
CA ALA A 116 -4.46 -10.47 -12.46
C ALA A 116 -5.78 -10.30 -13.24
N GLU A 117 -6.34 -9.09 -13.28
CA GLU A 117 -7.53 -8.79 -14.09
C GLU A 117 -7.27 -8.97 -15.60
N ASP A 118 -6.16 -8.43 -16.10
CA ASP A 118 -5.79 -8.54 -17.51
C ASP A 118 -5.53 -10.01 -17.92
N SER A 119 -4.92 -10.81 -17.03
CA SER A 119 -4.77 -12.27 -17.25
C SER A 119 -6.12 -12.98 -17.45
N VAL A 120 -7.13 -12.65 -16.65
CA VAL A 120 -8.47 -13.23 -16.79
C VAL A 120 -9.15 -12.74 -18.08
N ARG A 121 -8.96 -11.47 -18.47
CA ARG A 121 -9.49 -10.94 -19.75
C ARG A 121 -8.92 -11.67 -20.96
N GLU A 122 -7.62 -11.94 -20.97
CA GLU A 122 -6.97 -12.68 -22.05
C GLU A 122 -7.50 -14.13 -22.13
N LYS A 123 -7.71 -14.81 -20.99
CA LYS A 123 -8.34 -16.14 -20.97
C LYS A 123 -9.73 -16.14 -21.62
N ILE A 124 -10.56 -15.13 -21.35
CA ILE A 124 -11.89 -14.99 -21.97
C ILE A 124 -11.78 -14.81 -23.49
N ARG A 125 -10.80 -14.01 -23.93
CA ARG A 125 -10.58 -13.73 -25.36
C ARG A 125 -10.20 -14.99 -26.13
N LEU A 126 -9.25 -15.77 -25.60
CA LEU A 126 -8.83 -17.05 -26.19
C LEU A 126 -9.99 -18.05 -26.31
N ILE A 127 -10.84 -18.15 -25.29
CA ILE A 127 -12.01 -19.04 -25.34
C ILE A 127 -12.98 -18.60 -26.44
N LYS A 128 -13.25 -17.30 -26.58
CA LYS A 128 -14.11 -16.76 -27.64
C LYS A 128 -13.56 -17.07 -29.04
N GLU A 129 -12.26 -16.88 -29.25
CA GLU A 129 -11.59 -17.16 -30.53
C GLU A 129 -11.62 -18.66 -30.86
N THR A 130 -11.49 -19.52 -29.85
CA THR A 130 -11.55 -21.00 -30.01
C THR A 130 -12.97 -21.51 -30.27
N SER A 131 -13.99 -20.83 -29.75
CA SER A 131 -15.41 -21.17 -29.98
C SER A 131 -16.00 -20.63 -31.30
N ALA A 132 -15.30 -19.72 -31.97
CA ALA A 132 -15.70 -19.12 -33.24
C ALA A 132 -15.07 -19.81 -34.47
N SER A 133 -14.15 -20.76 -34.25
CA SER A 133 -13.52 -21.62 -35.27
C SER A 133 -14.11 -23.03 -35.21
#